data_AF-A0A956AEX2-F1
#
_entry.id   AF-A0A956AEX2-F1
#
_cell.length_a   1.000
_cell.length_b   1.000
_cell.length_c   1.000
_cell.angle_alpha   90.00
_cell.angle_beta   90.00
_cell.angle_gamma   90.00
#
_symmetry.space_group_name_H-M   'P 1'
#
loop_
_entity.id
_entity.type
_entity.pdbx_description
1 polymer ?
#
loop_
_entity_poly.entity_id
_entity_poly.type
_entity_poly.pdbx_seq_one_letter_code
_entity_poly.pdbx_strand_id
1 'polypeptide(L)'
;MSRIASFGRPLLLLLATLASACGSGPTQLRVTLESERGANDDSPIPVTILVIYEDSVFDELSRLSASEWFEQAEQRKRDNPEGASFDAITREILPGQRIKEQSIELAGRQADGLVFAGYTAPGRHRARFNPAKRILVVLGVDDLTVVDLAEEE
;
A
#
# COMPACT_ATOMS: atom_id res chain seq x y z
N MET A 1 -35.22 -36.10 63.72
CA MET A 1 -35.59 -35.02 62.77
C MET A 1 -34.39 -34.09 62.63
N SER A 2 -33.69 -34.08 61.49
CA SER A 2 -33.09 -32.85 60.94
C SER A 2 -32.53 -33.14 59.55
N ARG A 3 -33.03 -32.41 58.55
CA ARG A 3 -32.70 -32.54 57.12
C ARG A 3 -31.50 -31.66 56.81
N ILE A 4 -30.48 -32.19 56.14
CA ILE A 4 -29.35 -31.41 55.59
C ILE A 4 -29.72 -31.03 54.15
N ALA A 5 -29.83 -29.73 53.90
CA ALA A 5 -30.18 -29.14 52.61
C ALA A 5 -28.96 -29.06 51.68
N SER A 6 -29.16 -29.52 50.44
CA SER A 6 -28.22 -29.45 49.33
C SER A 6 -28.12 -28.04 48.76
N PHE A 7 -26.91 -27.47 48.68
CA PHE A 7 -26.64 -26.24 47.91
C PHE A 7 -26.06 -26.61 46.55
N GLY A 8 -26.79 -26.29 45.48
CA GLY A 8 -26.38 -26.48 44.09
C GLY A 8 -25.21 -25.57 43.70
N ARG A 9 -24.25 -26.12 42.97
CA ARG A 9 -23.14 -25.37 42.35
C ARG A 9 -23.65 -24.73 41.06
N PRO A 10 -23.49 -23.42 40.84
CA PRO A 10 -23.79 -22.83 39.54
C PRO A 10 -22.67 -23.24 38.58
N LEU A 11 -23.06 -23.89 37.47
CA LEU A 11 -22.18 -24.17 36.34
C LEU A 11 -22.01 -22.87 35.56
N LEU A 12 -20.83 -22.24 35.70
CA LEU A 12 -20.46 -21.05 34.93
C LEU A 12 -20.10 -21.48 33.49
N LEU A 13 -21.02 -21.32 32.55
CA LEU A 13 -20.78 -21.49 31.12
C LEU A 13 -20.00 -20.27 30.60
N LEU A 14 -18.68 -20.44 30.43
CA LEU A 14 -17.84 -19.46 29.72
C LEU A 14 -18.13 -19.56 28.22
N LEU A 15 -18.93 -18.62 27.71
CA LEU A 15 -19.20 -18.45 26.29
C LEU A 15 -18.03 -17.66 25.68
N ALA A 16 -17.09 -18.35 25.03
CA ALA A 16 -15.99 -17.71 24.32
C ALA A 16 -16.50 -17.11 22.99
N THR A 17 -16.76 -15.81 22.99
CA THR A 17 -17.11 -15.06 21.78
C THR A 17 -15.85 -14.85 20.94
N LEU A 18 -15.69 -15.63 19.87
CA LEU A 18 -14.79 -15.33 18.76
C LEU A 18 -15.32 -14.10 18.03
N ALA A 19 -14.87 -12.92 18.43
CA ALA A 19 -15.07 -11.71 17.64
C ALA A 19 -14.16 -11.84 16.40
N SER A 20 -14.74 -12.20 15.26
CA SER A 20 -14.11 -11.97 13.96
C SER A 20 -13.90 -10.47 13.81
N ALA A 21 -12.68 -10.01 14.10
CA ALA A 21 -12.24 -8.68 13.75
C ALA A 21 -12.26 -8.61 12.22
N CYS A 22 -13.35 -8.07 11.65
CA CYS A 22 -13.32 -7.62 10.27
C CYS A 22 -12.28 -6.50 10.22
N GLY A 23 -11.11 -6.78 9.64
CA GLY A 23 -10.00 -5.84 9.59
C GLY A 23 -10.36 -4.67 8.68
N SER A 24 -10.85 -3.57 9.27
CA SER A 24 -11.01 -2.31 8.57
C SER A 24 -9.64 -1.76 8.20
N GLY A 25 -9.43 -1.43 6.93
CA GLY A 25 -8.23 -0.74 6.44
C GLY A 25 -8.54 0.67 5.94
N PRO A 26 -7.54 1.35 5.36
CA PRO A 26 -7.72 2.70 4.84
C PRO A 26 -8.71 2.71 3.68
N THR A 27 -9.59 3.71 3.67
CA THR A 27 -10.56 3.95 2.58
C THR A 27 -10.04 4.94 1.55
N GLN A 28 -8.91 5.60 1.82
CA GLN A 28 -8.33 6.61 0.96
C GLN A 28 -6.82 6.68 1.14
N LEU A 29 -6.09 6.72 0.02
CA LEU A 29 -4.68 7.07 -0.04
C LEU A 29 -4.55 8.55 -0.41
N ARG A 30 -3.77 9.31 0.36
CA ARG A 30 -3.39 10.68 0.03
C ARG A 30 -1.92 10.74 -0.38
N VAL A 31 -1.67 11.11 -1.64
CA VAL A 31 -0.32 11.10 -2.21
C VAL A 31 -0.01 12.39 -2.94
N THR A 32 1.15 12.97 -2.67
CA THR A 32 1.77 14.01 -3.48
C THR A 32 2.96 13.41 -4.22
N LEU A 33 3.18 13.80 -5.48
CA LEU A 33 4.37 13.41 -6.25
C LEU A 33 5.18 14.65 -6.60
N GLU A 34 6.48 14.60 -6.38
CA GLU A 34 7.40 15.68 -6.71
C GLU A 34 8.65 15.12 -7.37
N SER A 35 9.09 15.75 -8.45
CA SER A 35 10.33 15.40 -9.14
C SER A 35 11.32 16.55 -9.04
N GLU A 36 12.57 16.23 -8.72
CA GLU A 36 13.67 17.17 -8.82
C GLU A 36 13.94 17.52 -10.29
N ARG A 37 14.59 18.66 -10.53
CA ARG A 37 15.18 18.95 -11.84
C ARG A 37 16.39 18.03 -12.04
N GLY A 38 16.65 17.56 -13.27
CA GLY A 38 17.69 16.57 -13.53
C GLY A 38 17.31 15.14 -13.16
N ALA A 39 16.10 14.91 -12.63
CA ALA A 39 15.60 13.56 -12.38
C ALA A 39 15.61 12.73 -13.66
N ASN A 40 16.14 11.51 -13.57
CA ASN A 40 16.27 10.56 -14.67
C ASN A 40 16.92 11.18 -15.92
N ASP A 41 18.03 11.91 -15.74
CA ASP A 41 18.75 12.59 -16.83
C ASP A 41 17.83 13.51 -17.66
N ASP A 42 17.01 14.29 -16.96
CA ASP A 42 15.98 15.16 -17.53
C ASP A 42 14.98 14.44 -18.47
N SER A 43 14.75 13.15 -18.25
CA SER A 43 13.77 12.34 -18.99
C SER A 43 12.54 12.01 -18.14
N PRO A 44 11.35 11.82 -18.76
CA PRO A 44 10.15 11.41 -18.04
C PRO A 44 10.33 10.10 -17.25
N ILE A 45 9.67 9.99 -16.09
CA ILE A 45 9.74 8.83 -15.20
C ILE A 45 8.34 8.21 -15.11
N PRO A 46 8.11 6.99 -15.61
CA PRO A 46 6.87 6.28 -15.32
C PRO A 46 6.89 5.84 -13.86
N VAL A 47 5.88 6.25 -13.10
CA VAL A 47 5.67 5.90 -11.70
C VAL A 47 4.41 5.06 -11.60
N THR A 48 4.51 3.89 -10.97
CA THR A 48 3.34 3.10 -10.58
C THR A 48 3.22 3.04 -9.06
N ILE A 49 2.07 3.48 -8.55
CA ILE A 49 1.67 3.29 -7.16
C ILE A 49 0.81 2.03 -7.11
N LEU A 50 1.20 1.08 -6.26
CA LEU A 50 0.46 -0.13 -5.98
C LEU A 50 -0.10 -0.10 -4.57
N VAL A 51 -1.38 -0.46 -4.46
CA VAL A 51 -2.03 -0.81 -3.19
C VAL A 51 -2.36 -2.29 -3.24
N ILE A 52 -1.79 -3.07 -2.34
CA ILE A 52 -1.74 -4.53 -2.41
C ILE A 52 -2.51 -5.09 -1.22
N TYR A 53 -3.45 -6.00 -1.49
CA TYR A 53 -4.41 -6.51 -0.52
C TYR A 53 -4.08 -7.91 0.00
N GLU A 54 -3.07 -8.56 -0.57
CA GLU A 54 -2.63 -9.92 -0.20
C GLU A 54 -1.13 -9.93 0.13
N ASP A 55 -0.79 -10.39 1.34
CA ASP A 55 0.59 -10.43 1.84
C ASP A 55 1.52 -11.24 0.92
N SER A 56 1.05 -12.35 0.37
CA SER A 56 1.80 -13.18 -0.58
C SER A 56 2.16 -12.42 -1.86
N VAL A 57 1.24 -11.59 -2.34
CA VAL A 57 1.45 -10.74 -3.51
C VAL A 57 2.39 -9.59 -3.18
N PHE A 58 2.27 -8.99 -1.98
CA PHE A 58 3.22 -7.97 -1.53
C PHE A 58 4.64 -8.53 -1.43
N ASP A 59 4.79 -9.74 -0.90
CA ASP A 59 6.07 -10.43 -0.82
C ASP A 59 6.66 -10.69 -2.21
N GLU A 60 5.86 -11.17 -3.17
CA GLU A 60 6.30 -11.35 -4.56
C GLU A 60 6.75 -10.02 -5.18
N LEU A 61 5.84 -9.03 -5.21
CA LEU A 61 6.09 -7.77 -5.91
C LEU A 61 7.20 -6.95 -5.25
N SER A 62 7.38 -7.06 -3.93
CA SER A 62 8.50 -6.41 -3.25
C SER A 62 9.85 -7.06 -3.54
N ARG A 63 9.94 -8.18 -4.25
CA ARG A 63 11.25 -8.68 -4.71
C ARG A 63 11.71 -8.01 -6.00
N LEU A 64 10.77 -7.58 -6.82
CA LEU A 64 11.03 -6.97 -8.13
C LEU A 64 11.83 -5.66 -8.02
N SER A 65 12.54 -5.36 -9.09
CA SER A 65 12.96 -4.02 -9.50
C SER A 65 11.84 -3.32 -10.30
N ALA A 66 11.97 -2.01 -10.50
CA ALA A 66 11.05 -1.28 -11.37
C ALA A 66 11.08 -1.79 -12.82
N SER A 67 12.25 -2.16 -13.36
CA SER A 67 12.34 -2.72 -14.72
C SER A 67 11.49 -3.98 -14.85
N GLU A 68 11.66 -4.94 -13.93
CA GLU A 68 10.89 -6.19 -13.93
C GLU A 68 9.38 -5.95 -13.76
N TRP A 69 8.99 -4.94 -12.98
CA TRP A 69 7.60 -4.51 -12.89
C TRP A 69 7.09 -4.00 -14.24
N PHE A 70 7.75 -3.02 -14.84
CA PHE A 70 7.29 -2.36 -16.07
C PHE A 70 7.32 -3.26 -17.30
N GLU A 71 8.25 -4.22 -17.38
CA GLU A 71 8.31 -5.23 -18.44
C GLU A 71 7.05 -6.11 -18.50
N GLN A 72 6.42 -6.36 -17.35
CA GLN A 72 5.27 -7.27 -17.23
C GLN A 72 3.98 -6.59 -16.73
N ALA A 73 4.00 -5.27 -16.52
CA ALA A 73 2.92 -4.55 -15.84
C ALA A 73 1.55 -4.81 -16.47
N GLU A 74 1.46 -4.77 -17.80
CA GLU A 74 0.20 -4.96 -18.51
C GLU A 74 -0.33 -6.40 -18.40
N GLN A 75 0.57 -7.40 -18.38
CA GLN A 75 0.15 -8.78 -18.14
C GLN A 75 -0.32 -8.96 -16.69
N ARG A 76 0.42 -8.42 -15.72
CA ARG A 76 0.07 -8.49 -14.30
C ARG A 76 -1.28 -7.83 -13.99
N LYS A 77 -1.56 -6.66 -14.57
CA LYS A 77 -2.85 -5.97 -14.44
C LYS A 77 -3.99 -6.76 -15.09
N ARG A 78 -3.75 -7.46 -16.20
CA ARG A 78 -4.77 -8.34 -16.81
C ARG A 78 -5.08 -9.56 -15.96
N ASP A 79 -4.05 -10.14 -15.34
CA ASP A 79 -4.19 -11.31 -14.47
C ASP A 79 -4.78 -10.94 -13.09
N ASN A 80 -4.74 -9.65 -12.71
CA ASN A 80 -5.24 -9.11 -11.46
C ASN A 80 -6.18 -7.92 -11.72
N PRO A 81 -7.47 -8.18 -11.99
CA PRO A 81 -8.46 -7.13 -12.12
C PRO A 81 -8.49 -6.20 -10.90
N GLU A 82 -8.85 -4.93 -11.11
CA GLU A 82 -8.99 -3.93 -10.04
C GLU A 82 -9.85 -4.46 -8.88
N GLY A 83 -9.40 -4.23 -7.65
CA GLY A 83 -10.01 -4.71 -6.42
C GLY A 83 -9.75 -6.18 -6.10
N ALA A 84 -9.06 -6.94 -6.96
CA ALA A 84 -8.64 -8.30 -6.64
C ALA A 84 -7.45 -8.28 -5.66
N SER A 85 -6.24 -8.62 -6.14
CA SER A 85 -5.06 -8.75 -5.29
C SER A 85 -4.28 -7.43 -5.13
N PHE A 86 -4.34 -6.53 -6.11
CA PHE A 86 -3.78 -5.19 -6.01
C PHE A 86 -4.48 -4.21 -6.96
N ASP A 87 -4.39 -2.92 -6.65
CA ASP A 87 -4.73 -1.81 -7.55
C ASP A 87 -3.44 -1.12 -8.01
N ALA A 88 -3.40 -0.69 -9.27
CA ALA A 88 -2.23 -0.08 -9.88
C ALA A 88 -2.56 1.23 -10.58
N ILE A 89 -1.91 2.31 -10.16
CA ILE A 89 -2.08 3.63 -10.75
C ILE A 89 -0.73 4.05 -11.35
N THR A 90 -0.67 4.10 -12.67
CA THR A 90 0.53 4.49 -13.42
C THR A 90 0.39 5.92 -13.95
N ARG A 91 1.43 6.73 -13.76
CA ARG A 91 1.56 8.10 -14.29
C ARG A 91 2.97 8.33 -14.78
N GLU A 92 3.12 9.15 -15.81
CA GLU A 92 4.44 9.66 -16.21
C GLU A 92 4.67 11.01 -15.54
N ILE A 93 5.83 11.16 -14.87
CA ILE A 93 6.22 12.37 -14.15
C ILE A 93 7.40 13.02 -14.88
N LEU A 94 7.30 14.30 -15.18
CA LEU A 94 8.35 15.07 -15.83
C LEU A 94 9.35 15.62 -14.79
N PRO A 95 10.63 15.79 -15.16
CA PRO A 95 11.62 16.46 -14.31
C PRO A 95 11.16 17.85 -13.86
N GLY A 96 11.31 18.16 -12.57
CA GLY A 96 10.83 19.41 -11.96
C GLY A 96 9.31 19.51 -11.80
N GLN A 97 8.53 18.48 -12.15
CA GLN A 97 7.08 18.47 -12.00
C GLN A 97 6.67 18.22 -10.56
N ARG A 98 5.58 18.87 -10.14
CA ARG A 98 4.87 18.57 -8.90
C ARG A 98 3.40 18.27 -9.19
N ILE A 99 2.95 17.09 -8.84
CA ILE A 99 1.54 16.73 -8.81
C ILE A 99 1.04 17.00 -7.38
N LYS A 100 0.13 17.97 -7.26
CA LYS A 100 -0.52 18.27 -5.98
C LYS A 100 -1.21 17.03 -5.43
N GLU A 101 -1.43 17.04 -4.12
CA GLU A 101 -2.08 15.94 -3.42
C GLU A 101 -3.30 15.40 -4.16
N GLN A 102 -3.28 14.08 -4.37
CA GLN A 102 -4.37 13.31 -4.91
C GLN A 102 -4.94 12.42 -3.84
N SER A 103 -6.26 12.26 -3.90
CA SER A 103 -7.02 11.35 -3.05
C SER A 103 -7.48 10.19 -3.90
N ILE A 104 -7.00 9.01 -3.58
CA ILE A 104 -7.31 7.77 -4.29
C ILE A 104 -8.22 6.95 -3.37
N GLU A 105 -9.41 6.61 -3.84
CA GLU A 105 -10.33 5.72 -3.11
C GLU A 105 -9.74 4.32 -3.02
N LEU A 106 -9.81 3.71 -1.84
CA LEU A 106 -9.33 2.36 -1.57
C LEU A 106 -10.47 1.46 -1.11
N ALA A 107 -10.28 0.15 -1.23
CA ALA A 107 -11.28 -0.85 -0.88
C ALA A 107 -11.67 -0.91 0.61
N GLY A 108 -11.05 -0.13 1.50
CA GLY A 108 -11.32 -0.17 2.95
C GLY A 108 -10.83 -1.45 3.64
N ARG A 109 -9.93 -2.19 2.99
CA ARG A 109 -9.31 -3.42 3.47
C ARG A 109 -7.88 -3.13 3.91
N GLN A 110 -7.33 -3.98 4.79
CA GLN A 110 -5.91 -3.93 5.09
C GLN A 110 -5.10 -4.06 3.79
N ALA A 111 -4.08 -3.22 3.65
CA ALA A 111 -3.29 -3.14 2.44
C ALA A 111 -1.87 -2.65 2.73
N ASP A 112 -0.93 -3.07 1.90
CA ASP A 112 0.44 -2.60 1.83
C ASP A 112 0.67 -1.74 0.58
N GLY A 113 1.62 -0.82 0.67
CA GLY A 113 1.97 0.10 -0.42
C GLY A 113 3.33 -0.21 -1.05
N LEU A 114 3.39 -0.21 -2.39
CA LEU A 114 4.63 -0.16 -3.15
C LEU A 114 4.59 0.96 -4.19
N VAL A 115 5.70 1.68 -4.36
CA VAL A 115 5.91 2.59 -5.49
C VAL A 115 7.05 2.04 -6.32
N PHE A 116 6.87 1.96 -7.64
CA PHE A 116 7.92 1.70 -8.63
C PHE A 116 8.14 2.94 -9.49
N ALA A 117 9.39 3.32 -9.72
CA ALA A 117 9.77 4.42 -10.61
C ALA A 117 10.72 3.90 -11.70
N GLY A 118 10.38 4.10 -12.97
CA GLY A 118 11.13 3.58 -14.11
C GLY A 118 12.32 4.45 -14.47
N TYR A 119 13.30 4.56 -13.58
CA TYR A 119 14.59 5.19 -13.89
C TYR A 119 15.37 4.37 -14.91
N THR A 120 16.14 5.06 -15.76
CA THR A 120 17.06 4.46 -16.72
C THR A 120 18.34 3.94 -16.07
N ALA A 121 18.74 4.54 -14.94
CA ALA A 121 19.88 4.09 -14.14
C ALA A 121 19.63 2.65 -13.62
N PRO A 122 20.67 1.81 -13.46
CA PRO A 122 20.51 0.51 -12.82
C PRO A 122 20.09 0.65 -11.35
N GLY A 123 19.10 -0.11 -10.91
CA GLY A 123 18.65 -0.07 -9.52
C GLY A 123 17.31 -0.75 -9.31
N ARG A 124 16.91 -0.82 -8.03
CA ARG A 124 15.61 -1.41 -7.68
C ARG A 124 14.47 -0.43 -7.92
N HIS A 125 14.72 0.85 -7.66
CA HIS A 125 13.80 1.97 -7.92
C HIS A 125 12.38 1.71 -7.41
N ARG A 126 12.32 1.22 -6.18
CA ARG A 126 11.06 0.97 -5.49
C ARG A 126 11.13 1.32 -4.02
N ALA A 127 10.01 1.77 -3.49
CA ALA A 127 9.84 2.10 -2.08
C ALA A 127 8.57 1.43 -1.53
N ARG A 128 8.59 1.11 -0.24
CA ARG A 128 7.41 0.67 0.52
C ARG A 128 6.77 1.89 1.18
N PHE A 129 5.46 1.86 1.37
CA PHE A 129 4.75 2.88 2.15
C PHE A 129 3.53 2.26 2.85
N ASN A 130 2.98 2.99 3.83
CA ASN A 130 1.74 2.60 4.50
C ASN A 130 0.55 3.34 3.86
N PRO A 131 -0.41 2.64 3.21
CA PRO A 131 -1.55 3.29 2.57
C PRO A 131 -2.48 4.06 3.53
N ALA A 132 -2.38 3.85 4.84
CA ALA A 132 -3.10 4.61 5.86
C ALA A 132 -2.44 5.95 6.23
N LYS A 133 -1.28 6.28 5.63
CA LYS A 133 -0.58 7.55 5.83
C LYS A 133 -0.76 8.46 4.62
N ARG A 134 -0.75 9.76 4.90
CA ARG A 134 -0.49 10.78 3.88
C ARG A 134 0.99 10.68 3.47
N ILE A 135 1.28 10.60 2.18
CA ILE A 135 2.65 10.41 1.70
C ILE A 135 3.09 11.44 0.66
N LEU A 136 4.39 11.74 0.64
CA LEU A 136 5.08 12.43 -0.44
C LEU A 136 6.06 11.46 -1.10
N VAL A 137 5.91 11.26 -2.40
CA VAL A 137 6.89 10.57 -3.24
C VAL A 137 7.80 11.61 -3.86
N VAL A 138 9.10 11.54 -3.57
CA VAL A 138 10.12 12.41 -4.17
C VAL A 138 10.94 11.60 -5.16
N LEU A 139 10.92 12.01 -6.43
CA LEU A 139 11.75 11.47 -7.49
C LEU A 139 13.03 12.32 -7.58
N GLY A 140 14.13 11.77 -7.06
CA GLY A 140 15.45 12.40 -7.13
C GLY A 140 16.12 12.18 -8.49
N VAL A 141 17.41 12.50 -8.55
CA VAL A 141 18.23 12.39 -9.78
C VAL A 141 18.21 10.97 -10.36
N ASP A 142 18.41 9.94 -9.54
CA ASP A 142 18.57 8.56 -9.99
C ASP A 142 17.80 7.51 -9.16
N ASP A 143 17.11 7.92 -8.10
CA ASP A 143 16.26 7.05 -7.27
C ASP A 143 15.12 7.85 -6.61
N LEU A 144 14.17 7.13 -5.99
CA LEU A 144 13.03 7.72 -5.29
C LEU A 144 13.11 7.55 -3.77
N THR A 145 12.39 8.43 -3.07
CA THR A 145 12.08 8.28 -1.64
C THR A 145 10.60 8.48 -1.37
N VAL A 146 10.10 7.88 -0.29
CA VAL A 146 8.74 8.10 0.20
C VAL A 146 8.81 8.61 1.63
N VAL A 147 8.12 9.71 1.88
CA VAL A 147 8.06 10.39 3.17
C VAL A 147 6.62 10.33 3.69
N ASP A 148 6.44 9.80 4.89
CA ASP A 148 5.19 9.93 5.61
C ASP A 148 5.02 11.39 6.06
N LEU A 149 3.95 12.03 5.61
CA LEU A 149 3.58 13.38 6.03
C LEU A 149 2.73 13.29 7.30
N ALA A 150 2.92 14.24 8.22
CA ALA A 150 2.05 14.38 9.35
C ALA A 150 0.61 14.68 8.88
N GLU A 151 -0.37 14.16 9.62
CA GLU A 151 -1.75 14.61 9.50
C GLU A 151 -1.79 16.07 9.98
N GLU A 152 -2.23 17.00 9.14
CA GLU A 152 -2.54 18.36 9.61
C GLU A 152 -3.88 18.27 10.35
N GLU A 153 -3.89 18.57 11.66
CA GLU A 153 -5.09 18.60 12.52
C GLU A 153 -6.11 19.67 12.09
#